data_AF-R6XB16-F1
#
_entry.id   AF-R6XB16-F1
#
_cell.length_a   1.000
_cell.length_b   1.000
_cell.length_c   1.000
_cell.angle_alpha   90.00
_cell.angle_beta   90.00
_cell.angle_gamma   90.00
#
_symmetry.space_group_name_H-M   'P 1'
#
loop_
_entity.id
_entity.type
_entity.pdbx_description
1 polymer ?
#
loop_
_entity_poly.entity_id
_entity_poly.type
_entity_poly.pdbx_seq_one_letter_code
_entity_poly.pdbx_strand_id
1 'polypeptide(L)'
;MKKLYLIILSVFALLNTAVAQELTVKSFVLAPTDLTAQTEGRKDLNGDACALVKISFVGDVADVEGNVIKPLVKRNNETWAFMTQESRQMKVITKDYLPLMVTFGDYGIDKLQGNRTYVLTLTKPSGASETQQMQTLTIRYSPINASVLVDNKFIKASNGVAKTSLPIGQHSFVVACDGYESEEGMVKLKPTAPSNLQITLSKEVASASQSSPAALPQQSQPQQPIEQKPSVASVASPTTMSFSSNMVGSSESGSVIIIPVKNGINIEMVKVEAGSFNMGATPEMENPNEDEKPVHRVTLTNNYYIGKYEVTQALWKIVMGSNPSNSKGDNLPVEKVSWNDCQKFISKLNKLTGKSFRLPTEAEWEYAARGGNKSCGYQYSGSNTIGDVAWYDGNSGSKTHAVGTKQPNELGIYDMTGNVLEWCQDRHDSYSSSPQTNPTGAVSGSFRVLRGGCWGISAEYCRSSCRGSNTPGSRNNFLGLRLVLSE
;
A
#
# COMPACT_ATOMS: atom_id res chain seq x y z
N MET A 1 -23.75 -73.94 -3.23
CA MET A 1 -23.18 -73.19 -4.36
C MET A 1 -23.82 -71.80 -4.35
N LYS A 2 -23.17 -70.65 -4.32
CA LYS A 2 -21.78 -70.20 -4.38
C LYS A 2 -21.84 -68.76 -3.84
N LYS A 3 -20.87 -68.40 -2.98
CA LYS A 3 -20.05 -67.17 -3.03
C LYS A 3 -20.81 -65.83 -3.13
N LEU A 4 -20.72 -64.90 -2.18
CA LEU A 4 -19.53 -64.19 -1.70
C LEU A 4 -19.88 -62.71 -1.86
N TYR A 5 -20.09 -61.96 -0.77
CA TYR A 5 -19.66 -60.57 -0.64
C TYR A 5 -19.68 -60.23 0.86
N LEU A 6 -18.55 -60.53 1.51
CA LEU A 6 -18.04 -59.70 2.60
C LEU A 6 -17.88 -58.27 2.06
N ILE A 7 -18.11 -57.26 2.91
CA ILE A 7 -17.06 -56.35 3.39
C ILE A 7 -17.67 -55.47 4.51
N ILE A 8 -17.36 -55.88 5.74
CA ILE A 8 -16.83 -55.05 6.83
C ILE A 8 -17.54 -53.69 7.04
N LEU A 9 -18.57 -53.70 7.90
CA LEU A 9 -18.99 -52.52 8.63
C LEU A 9 -18.13 -52.40 9.89
N SER A 10 -16.85 -52.06 9.73
CA SER A 10 -15.99 -51.69 10.86
C SER A 10 -16.33 -50.27 11.25
N VAL A 11 -17.07 -50.15 12.34
CA VAL A 11 -17.27 -48.93 13.12
C VAL A 11 -15.89 -48.38 13.50
N PHE A 12 -15.38 -47.42 12.73
CA PHE A 12 -14.37 -46.50 13.22
C PHE A 12 -15.08 -45.51 14.13
N ALA A 13 -15.23 -45.89 15.40
CA ALA A 13 -15.38 -44.92 16.46
C ALA A 13 -14.07 -44.13 16.53
N LEU A 14 -13.98 -43.05 15.75
CA LEU A 14 -12.99 -42.01 16.00
C LEU A 14 -13.35 -41.38 17.33
N LEU A 15 -12.61 -41.80 18.36
CA LEU A 15 -12.48 -41.08 19.62
C LEU A 15 -12.21 -39.61 19.28
N ASN A 16 -13.18 -38.73 19.55
CA ASN A 16 -12.94 -37.31 19.66
C ASN A 16 -12.05 -37.09 20.89
N THR A 17 -10.75 -37.31 20.74
CA THR A 17 -9.78 -36.67 21.63
C THR A 17 -9.83 -35.20 21.29
N ALA A 18 -10.59 -34.43 22.07
CA ALA A 18 -10.52 -32.97 22.02
C ALA A 18 -9.08 -32.57 22.37
N VAL A 19 -8.25 -32.39 21.34
CA VAL A 19 -6.94 -31.77 21.51
C VAL A 19 -7.24 -30.33 21.89
N ALA A 20 -6.96 -29.97 23.13
CA ALA A 20 -7.19 -28.62 23.61
C ALA A 20 -6.26 -27.68 22.83
N GLN A 21 -6.85 -26.80 22.01
CA GLN A 21 -6.08 -25.88 21.17
C GLN A 21 -5.55 -24.73 22.04
N GLU A 22 -4.26 -24.42 21.93
CA GLU A 22 -3.61 -23.31 22.63
C GLU A 22 -3.54 -22.06 21.73
N LEU A 23 -3.98 -20.92 22.24
CA LEU A 23 -3.77 -19.64 21.56
C LEU A 23 -2.33 -19.19 21.70
N THR A 24 -1.84 -18.47 20.70
CA THR A 24 -0.54 -17.80 20.76
C THR A 24 -0.72 -16.29 20.81
N VAL A 25 0.15 -15.62 21.55
CA VAL A 25 0.24 -14.16 21.51
C VAL A 25 1.04 -13.78 20.27
N LYS A 26 0.42 -13.06 19.34
CA LYS A 26 1.10 -12.50 18.17
C LYS A 26 1.93 -11.27 18.53
N SER A 27 1.40 -10.42 19.41
CA SER A 27 2.08 -9.20 19.87
C SER A 27 1.44 -8.64 21.13
N PHE A 28 2.23 -8.02 21.99
CA PHE A 28 1.74 -7.15 23.06
C PHE A 28 2.54 -5.84 23.06
N VAL A 29 1.93 -4.71 22.70
CA VAL A 29 2.64 -3.45 22.46
C VAL A 29 1.97 -2.26 23.13
N LEU A 30 2.75 -1.26 23.52
CA LEU A 30 2.24 0.06 23.90
C LEU A 30 1.73 0.79 22.64
N ALA A 31 0.55 1.39 22.72
CA ALA A 31 -0.01 2.26 21.71
C ALA A 31 0.10 3.74 22.15
N PRO A 32 1.24 4.43 21.89
CA PRO A 32 1.54 5.73 22.48
C PRO A 32 0.64 6.87 21.98
N THR A 33 0.05 6.73 20.80
CA THR A 33 -0.89 7.69 20.21
C THR A 33 -2.35 7.38 20.56
N ASP A 34 -2.61 6.23 21.18
CA ASP A 34 -3.95 5.84 21.60
C ASP A 34 -4.26 6.43 22.97
N LEU A 35 -5.03 7.52 22.95
CA LEU A 35 -5.44 8.25 24.15
C LEU A 35 -6.64 7.61 24.87
N THR A 36 -7.11 6.43 24.45
CA THR A 36 -8.31 5.80 25.01
C THR A 36 -8.20 5.60 26.52
N ALA A 37 -7.04 5.21 27.05
CA ALA A 37 -6.84 5.09 28.49
C ALA A 37 -6.94 6.43 29.25
N GLN A 38 -6.76 7.56 28.57
CA GLN A 38 -6.89 8.90 29.15
C GLN A 38 -8.33 9.43 29.02
N THR A 39 -8.97 9.18 27.88
CA THR A 39 -10.32 9.71 27.60
C THR A 39 -11.44 8.83 28.17
N GLU A 40 -11.23 7.51 28.20
CA GLU A 40 -12.18 6.50 28.70
C GLU A 40 -11.57 5.72 29.88
N GLY A 41 -10.58 6.30 30.57
CA GLY A 41 -9.84 5.67 31.66
C GLY A 41 -10.71 5.29 32.86
N ARG A 42 -10.29 4.23 33.56
CA ARG A 42 -10.83 3.86 34.88
C ARG A 42 -9.81 4.13 35.97
N LYS A 43 -10.30 4.31 37.18
CA LYS A 43 -9.45 4.31 38.38
C LYS A 43 -9.59 2.99 39.12
N ASP A 44 -8.51 2.55 39.75
CA ASP A 44 -8.55 1.40 40.65
C ASP A 44 -9.11 1.79 42.03
N LEU A 45 -9.13 0.83 42.96
CA LEU A 45 -9.67 1.04 44.32
C LEU A 45 -8.85 2.04 45.15
N ASN A 46 -7.60 2.32 44.77
CA ASN A 46 -6.73 3.30 45.41
C ASN A 46 -6.90 4.69 44.78
N GLY A 47 -7.69 4.81 43.71
CA GLY A 47 -7.90 6.06 42.98
C GLY A 47 -6.85 6.33 41.89
N ASP A 48 -5.94 5.37 41.65
CA ASP A 48 -4.91 5.48 40.64
C ASP A 48 -5.46 5.16 39.24
N ALA A 49 -4.95 5.83 38.22
CA ALA A 49 -5.39 5.59 36.85
C ALA A 49 -4.95 4.19 36.37
N CYS A 50 -5.90 3.43 35.84
CA CYS A 50 -5.63 2.14 35.23
C CYS A 50 -4.95 2.28 33.86
N ALA A 51 -4.22 1.25 33.47
CA ALA A 51 -3.86 1.02 32.08
C ALA A 51 -5.04 0.39 31.33
N LEU A 52 -5.10 0.57 30.01
CA LEU A 52 -6.04 -0.15 29.15
C LEU A 52 -5.29 -1.18 28.31
N VAL A 53 -5.72 -2.44 28.36
CA VAL A 53 -5.28 -3.48 27.42
C VAL A 53 -6.44 -3.79 26.45
N LYS A 54 -6.25 -3.48 25.16
CA LYS A 54 -7.16 -3.86 24.08
C LYS A 54 -6.76 -5.23 23.54
N ILE A 55 -7.56 -6.25 23.79
CA ILE A 55 -7.32 -7.63 23.34
C ILE A 55 -7.98 -7.82 21.98
N SER A 56 -7.20 -7.84 20.91
CA SER A 56 -7.62 -8.11 19.55
C SER A 56 -7.54 -9.61 19.25
N PHE A 57 -8.70 -10.26 19.11
CA PHE A 57 -8.78 -11.69 18.84
C PHE A 57 -9.97 -12.03 17.94
N VAL A 58 -9.74 -12.87 16.93
CA VAL A 58 -10.80 -13.38 16.03
C VAL A 58 -11.46 -14.61 16.68
N GLY A 59 -12.23 -14.34 17.73
CA GLY A 59 -12.97 -15.32 18.52
C GLY A 59 -13.55 -14.70 19.80
N ASP A 60 -14.18 -15.52 20.64
CA ASP A 60 -14.86 -15.04 21.84
C ASP A 60 -13.93 -15.04 23.07
N VAL A 61 -13.48 -13.85 23.50
CA VAL A 61 -12.92 -13.67 24.84
C VAL A 61 -14.07 -13.72 25.85
N ALA A 62 -14.09 -14.80 26.63
CA ALA A 62 -15.09 -15.03 27.65
C ALA A 62 -14.80 -14.21 28.89
N ASP A 63 -13.54 -14.22 29.34
CA ASP A 63 -13.10 -13.48 30.51
C ASP A 63 -11.61 -13.13 30.49
N VAL A 64 -11.18 -12.33 31.46
CA VAL A 64 -9.77 -11.99 31.71
C VAL A 64 -9.54 -12.04 33.20
N GLU A 65 -8.49 -12.70 33.67
CA GLU A 65 -8.09 -12.72 35.08
C GLU A 65 -6.76 -11.98 35.31
N GLY A 66 -6.51 -11.62 36.56
CA GLY A 66 -5.39 -10.79 37.00
C GLY A 66 -5.88 -9.53 37.70
N ASN A 67 -5.06 -8.48 37.71
CA ASN A 67 -5.41 -7.19 38.31
C ASN A 67 -6.33 -6.35 37.40
N VAL A 68 -7.42 -6.93 36.93
CA VAL A 68 -8.36 -6.32 35.97
C VAL A 68 -9.59 -5.76 36.67
N ILE A 69 -10.00 -4.55 36.29
CA ILE A 69 -11.20 -3.87 36.76
C ILE A 69 -12.39 -4.29 35.89
N LYS A 70 -13.36 -4.97 36.51
CA LYS A 70 -14.59 -5.43 35.85
C LYS A 70 -15.65 -4.32 35.76
N PRO A 71 -16.59 -4.40 34.78
CA PRO A 71 -16.69 -5.40 33.71
C PRO A 71 -15.72 -5.09 32.55
N LEU A 72 -15.41 -6.13 31.75
CA LEU A 72 -14.71 -5.97 30.47
C LEU A 72 -15.61 -5.19 29.49
N VAL A 73 -15.00 -4.39 28.61
CA VAL A 73 -15.75 -3.70 27.54
C VAL A 73 -15.54 -4.45 26.23
N LYS A 74 -16.63 -4.82 25.55
CA LYS A 74 -16.57 -5.50 24.25
C LYS A 74 -16.88 -4.52 23.14
N ARG A 75 -15.99 -4.41 22.13
CA ARG A 75 -16.17 -3.58 20.93
C ARG A 75 -15.66 -4.35 19.70
N ASN A 76 -16.55 -4.74 18.79
CA ASN A 76 -16.20 -5.52 17.59
C ASN A 76 -15.35 -6.76 17.93
N ASN A 77 -14.14 -6.91 17.36
CA ASN A 77 -13.19 -7.99 17.64
C ASN A 77 -12.21 -7.66 18.79
N GLU A 78 -12.49 -6.61 19.56
CA GLU A 78 -11.68 -6.19 20.70
C GLU A 78 -12.41 -6.42 22.03
N THR A 79 -11.67 -6.96 23.00
CA THR A 79 -12.08 -6.99 24.41
C THR A 79 -11.13 -6.13 25.22
N TRP A 80 -11.67 -5.09 25.85
CA TRP A 80 -10.92 -4.11 26.61
C TRP A 80 -10.91 -4.50 28.09
N ALA A 81 -9.69 -4.63 28.62
CA ALA A 81 -9.41 -4.91 30.02
C ALA A 81 -8.69 -3.71 30.63
N PHE A 82 -9.36 -3.01 31.56
CA PHE A 82 -8.71 -1.99 32.37
C PHE A 82 -7.96 -2.67 33.49
N MET A 83 -6.66 -2.45 33.61
CA MET A 83 -5.80 -3.14 34.58
C MET A 83 -5.11 -2.15 35.49
N THR A 84 -4.89 -2.52 36.76
CA THR A 84 -4.15 -1.68 37.69
C THR A 84 -2.74 -1.42 37.17
N GLN A 85 -2.17 -0.27 37.54
CA GLN A 85 -0.76 0.01 37.30
C GLN A 85 0.13 -1.08 37.92
N GLU A 86 1.37 -1.16 37.43
CA GLU A 86 2.39 -2.12 37.89
C GLU A 86 2.09 -3.60 37.58
N SER A 87 0.94 -3.90 36.96
CA SER A 87 0.62 -5.25 36.50
C SER A 87 1.65 -5.76 35.50
N ARG A 88 2.05 -7.03 35.63
CA ARG A 88 3.13 -7.66 34.84
C ARG A 88 2.67 -8.85 33.99
N GLN A 89 1.43 -9.28 34.20
CA GLN A 89 0.83 -10.40 33.49
C GLN A 89 -0.69 -10.32 33.52
N MET A 90 -1.34 -11.04 32.61
CA MET A 90 -2.78 -11.29 32.63
C MET A 90 -3.09 -12.70 32.15
N LYS A 91 -4.26 -13.23 32.50
CA LYS A 91 -4.79 -14.47 31.90
C LYS A 91 -5.97 -14.13 31.00
N VAL A 92 -5.94 -14.58 29.76
CA VAL A 92 -7.08 -14.44 28.84
C VAL A 92 -7.83 -15.76 28.77
N ILE A 93 -9.13 -15.74 29.06
CA ILE A 93 -10.02 -16.89 28.99
C ILE A 93 -10.91 -16.72 27.75
N THR A 94 -10.87 -17.70 26.87
CA THR A 94 -11.72 -17.75 25.67
C THR A 94 -12.67 -18.94 25.76
N LYS A 95 -13.71 -18.97 24.93
CA LYS A 95 -14.66 -20.09 24.93
C LYS A 95 -14.06 -21.39 24.39
N ASP A 96 -13.24 -21.29 23.35
CA ASP A 96 -12.86 -22.43 22.52
C ASP A 96 -11.39 -22.84 22.65
N TYR A 97 -10.62 -22.13 23.49
CA TYR A 97 -9.18 -22.38 23.69
C TYR A 97 -8.81 -22.41 25.15
N LEU A 98 -7.69 -23.09 25.45
CA LEU A 98 -7.11 -23.10 26.79
C LEU A 98 -6.83 -21.68 27.29
N PRO A 99 -7.02 -21.40 28.60
CA PRO A 99 -6.66 -20.13 29.19
C PRO A 99 -5.20 -19.77 28.90
N LEU A 100 -4.97 -18.58 28.37
CA LEU A 100 -3.65 -18.13 27.96
C LEU A 100 -3.08 -17.15 28.99
N MET A 101 -1.97 -17.53 29.62
CA MET A 101 -1.17 -16.61 30.44
C MET A 101 -0.30 -15.74 29.53
N VAL A 102 -0.37 -14.44 29.71
CA VAL A 102 0.44 -13.45 28.99
C VAL A 102 1.30 -12.71 30.00
N THR A 103 2.61 -12.97 29.99
CA THR A 103 3.60 -12.23 30.77
C THR A 103 4.08 -11.05 29.94
N PHE A 104 3.92 -9.83 30.45
CA PHE A 104 4.17 -8.61 29.68
C PHE A 104 5.66 -8.40 29.38
N GLY A 105 6.53 -8.86 30.29
CA GLY A 105 7.98 -8.77 30.14
C GLY A 105 8.51 -9.47 28.89
N ASP A 106 7.86 -10.56 28.47
CA ASP A 106 8.21 -11.31 27.25
C ASP A 106 8.06 -10.47 25.97
N TYR A 107 7.35 -9.34 26.05
CA TYR A 107 7.09 -8.40 24.95
C TYR A 107 7.71 -7.03 25.20
N GLY A 108 8.69 -6.93 26.11
CA GLY A 108 9.41 -5.69 26.41
C GLY A 108 8.61 -4.68 27.25
N ILE A 109 7.50 -5.11 27.86
CA ILE A 109 6.71 -4.29 28.78
C ILE A 109 6.93 -4.81 30.20
N ASP A 110 7.86 -4.20 30.93
CA ASP A 110 8.18 -4.60 32.32
C ASP A 110 6.93 -4.60 33.21
N LYS A 111 6.11 -3.55 33.08
CA LYS A 111 4.89 -3.33 33.83
C LYS A 111 3.95 -2.35 33.13
N LEU A 112 2.65 -2.45 33.39
CA LEU A 112 1.67 -1.50 32.88
C LEU A 112 1.76 -0.15 33.59
N GLN A 113 1.59 0.92 32.82
CA GLN A 113 1.55 2.30 33.33
C GLN A 113 0.12 2.83 33.19
N GLY A 114 -0.35 3.52 34.24
CA GLY A 114 -1.65 4.18 34.23
C GLY A 114 -1.78 5.17 33.07
N ASN A 115 -3.01 5.39 32.59
CA ASN A 115 -3.31 6.29 31.46
C ASN A 115 -2.61 5.94 30.14
N ARG A 116 -2.10 4.71 30.01
CA ARG A 116 -1.55 4.18 28.76
C ARG A 116 -2.39 3.05 28.21
N THR A 117 -2.51 3.02 26.88
CA THR A 117 -3.19 1.96 26.16
C THR A 117 -2.17 1.00 25.55
N TYR A 118 -2.43 -0.29 25.70
CA TYR A 118 -1.66 -1.40 25.18
C TYR A 118 -2.55 -2.27 24.30
N VAL A 119 -1.99 -2.89 23.27
CA VAL A 119 -2.72 -3.77 22.34
C VAL A 119 -2.14 -5.17 22.42
N LEU A 120 -2.97 -6.13 22.81
CA LEU A 120 -2.68 -7.56 22.84
C LEU A 120 -3.34 -8.23 21.63
N THR A 121 -2.56 -8.77 20.70
CA THR A 121 -3.10 -9.50 19.54
C THR A 121 -2.92 -11.00 19.74
N LEU A 122 -4.00 -11.76 19.65
CA LEU A 122 -3.99 -13.22 19.78
C LEU A 122 -4.24 -13.90 18.43
N THR A 123 -3.58 -15.03 18.20
CA THR A 123 -3.72 -15.86 17.01
C THR A 123 -4.01 -17.32 17.34
N LYS A 124 -4.78 -17.97 16.47
CA LYS A 124 -5.09 -19.40 16.54
C LYS A 124 -3.86 -20.21 16.09
N PRO A 125 -3.64 -21.42 16.65
CA PRO A 125 -2.55 -22.28 16.23
C PRO A 125 -2.79 -22.77 14.80
N SER A 126 -1.82 -22.57 13.92
CA SER A 126 -1.85 -23.05 12.54
C SER A 126 -1.45 -24.53 12.51
N GLY A 127 -2.44 -25.41 12.62
CA GLY A 127 -2.21 -26.86 12.60
C GLY A 127 -3.47 -27.73 12.74
N ALA A 128 -4.44 -27.58 11.85
CA ALA A 128 -5.35 -28.66 11.41
C ALA A 128 -6.31 -28.08 10.36
N SER A 129 -6.34 -28.70 9.17
CA SER A 129 -7.38 -28.48 8.17
C SER A 129 -8.69 -29.04 8.75
N GLU A 130 -9.47 -28.23 9.45
CA GLU A 130 -10.87 -28.55 9.68
C GLU A 130 -11.58 -28.44 8.33
N THR A 131 -12.21 -29.52 7.89
CA THR A 131 -13.20 -29.53 6.81
C THR A 131 -14.38 -28.65 7.23
N GLN A 132 -14.20 -27.34 7.11
CA GLN A 132 -15.28 -26.38 7.27
C GLN A 132 -16.30 -26.67 6.18
N GLN A 133 -17.55 -26.90 6.59
CA GLN A 133 -18.64 -27.08 5.65
C GLN A 133 -18.73 -25.79 4.81
N MET A 134 -18.49 -25.93 3.51
CA MET A 134 -18.45 -24.82 2.57
C MET A 134 -19.84 -24.58 1.98
N GLN A 135 -20.24 -23.33 1.88
CA GLN A 135 -21.47 -22.91 1.22
C GLN A 135 -21.16 -21.95 0.07
N THR A 136 -21.87 -22.11 -1.04
CA THR A 136 -21.72 -21.20 -2.19
C THR A 136 -22.47 -19.89 -1.94
N LEU A 137 -21.74 -18.78 -2.10
CA LEU A 137 -22.26 -17.43 -2.23
C LEU A 137 -22.32 -17.08 -3.72
N THR A 138 -23.47 -16.57 -4.17
CA THR A 138 -23.64 -16.00 -5.51
C THR A 138 -23.99 -14.53 -5.38
N ILE A 139 -23.20 -13.65 -6.00
CA ILE A 139 -23.46 -12.21 -6.07
C ILE A 139 -23.75 -11.87 -7.53
N ARG A 140 -25.00 -11.46 -7.80
CA ARG A 140 -25.39 -10.88 -9.10
C ARG A 140 -25.26 -9.37 -8.99
N TYR A 141 -24.63 -8.75 -9.96
CA TYR A 141 -24.35 -7.32 -9.89
C TYR A 141 -24.51 -6.62 -11.24
N SER A 142 -24.83 -5.33 -11.19
CA SER A 142 -24.89 -4.43 -12.34
C SER A 142 -24.21 -3.10 -11.97
N PRO A 143 -23.36 -2.52 -12.83
CA PRO A 143 -23.04 -2.92 -14.21
C PRO A 143 -22.12 -4.15 -14.30
N ILE A 144 -22.12 -4.84 -15.44
CA ILE A 144 -21.41 -6.13 -15.62
C ILE A 144 -19.88 -6.05 -15.51
N ASN A 145 -19.32 -4.85 -15.65
CA ASN A 145 -17.89 -4.56 -15.51
C ASN A 145 -17.49 -4.23 -14.06
N ALA A 146 -18.39 -4.30 -13.08
CA ALA A 146 -18.02 -4.17 -11.68
C ALA A 146 -17.15 -5.33 -11.22
N SER A 147 -16.30 -5.04 -10.26
CA SER A 147 -15.45 -5.99 -9.54
C SER A 147 -16.14 -6.43 -8.25
N VAL A 148 -15.94 -7.70 -7.86
CA VAL A 148 -16.51 -8.28 -6.64
C VAL A 148 -15.41 -8.85 -5.76
N LEU A 149 -15.36 -8.40 -4.51
CA LEU A 149 -14.50 -8.94 -3.47
C LEU A 149 -15.36 -9.60 -2.40
N VAL A 150 -14.88 -10.72 -1.85
CA VAL A 150 -15.44 -11.34 -0.64
C VAL A 150 -14.29 -11.68 0.31
N ASP A 151 -14.35 -11.21 1.55
CA ASP A 151 -13.24 -11.24 2.53
C ASP A 151 -11.92 -10.73 1.96
N ASN A 152 -11.99 -9.60 1.25
CA ASN A 152 -10.88 -8.94 0.57
C ASN A 152 -10.20 -9.80 -0.51
N LYS A 153 -10.86 -10.86 -0.99
CA LYS A 153 -10.39 -11.68 -2.12
C LYS A 153 -11.26 -11.44 -3.35
N PHE A 154 -10.64 -11.18 -4.49
CA PHE A 154 -11.35 -11.06 -5.76
C PHE A 154 -12.03 -12.36 -6.13
N ILE A 155 -13.32 -12.27 -6.47
CA ILE A 155 -14.09 -13.39 -6.97
C ILE A 155 -14.17 -13.30 -8.49
N LYS A 156 -13.68 -14.34 -9.17
CA LYS A 156 -13.80 -14.43 -10.63
C LYS A 156 -15.27 -14.34 -11.03
N ALA A 157 -15.59 -13.34 -11.83
CA ALA A 157 -16.95 -13.05 -12.22
C ALA A 157 -17.12 -13.13 -13.74
N SER A 158 -18.34 -13.40 -14.19
CA SER A 158 -18.68 -13.46 -15.61
C SER A 158 -20.11 -12.99 -15.81
N ASN A 159 -20.33 -12.09 -16.77
CA ASN A 159 -21.64 -11.56 -17.14
C ASN A 159 -22.45 -11.02 -15.94
N GLY A 160 -21.82 -10.26 -15.03
CA GLY A 160 -22.50 -9.70 -13.85
C GLY A 160 -22.81 -10.72 -12.75
N VAL A 161 -22.12 -11.86 -12.71
CA VAL A 161 -22.30 -12.87 -11.67
C VAL A 161 -20.94 -13.32 -11.12
N ALA A 162 -20.74 -13.15 -9.82
CA ALA A 162 -19.60 -13.67 -9.06
C ALA A 162 -20.07 -14.85 -8.18
N LYS A 163 -19.32 -15.95 -8.19
CA LYS A 163 -19.61 -17.13 -7.35
C LYS A 163 -18.36 -17.57 -6.61
N THR A 164 -18.50 -17.80 -5.31
CA THR A 164 -17.42 -18.33 -4.47
C THR A 164 -17.97 -19.29 -3.44
N SER A 165 -17.19 -20.30 -3.07
CA SER A 165 -17.52 -21.20 -1.96
C SER A 165 -16.71 -20.74 -0.75
N LEU A 166 -17.38 -20.52 0.38
CA LEU A 166 -16.79 -20.04 1.62
C LEU A 166 -17.29 -20.89 2.80
N PRO A 167 -16.56 -20.93 3.92
CA PRO A 167 -17.04 -21.56 5.14
C PRO A 167 -18.42 -21.03 5.56
N ILE A 168 -19.21 -21.80 6.29
CA ILE A 168 -20.40 -21.26 6.95
C ILE A 168 -19.96 -20.19 7.96
N GLY A 169 -20.52 -18.99 7.87
CA GLY A 169 -20.06 -17.86 8.68
C GLY A 169 -20.53 -16.51 8.15
N GLN A 170 -20.02 -15.44 8.74
CA GLN A 170 -20.19 -14.09 8.21
C GLN A 170 -19.00 -13.73 7.33
N HIS A 171 -19.27 -13.22 6.14
CA HIS A 171 -18.28 -12.81 5.15
C HIS A 171 -18.58 -11.40 4.70
N SER A 172 -17.53 -10.60 4.55
CA SER A 172 -17.63 -9.25 3.99
C SER A 172 -17.65 -9.32 2.47
N PHE A 173 -18.37 -8.42 1.81
CA PHE A 173 -18.29 -8.27 0.36
C PHE A 173 -18.19 -6.80 -0.03
N VAL A 174 -17.57 -6.54 -1.18
CA VAL A 174 -17.52 -5.24 -1.84
C VAL A 174 -17.80 -5.44 -3.33
N VAL A 175 -18.67 -4.62 -3.90
CA VAL A 175 -18.91 -4.54 -5.34
C VAL A 175 -18.63 -3.11 -5.79
N ALA A 176 -17.65 -2.94 -6.68
CA ALA A 176 -17.16 -1.62 -7.08
C ALA A 176 -16.96 -1.51 -8.60
N CYS A 177 -17.31 -0.36 -9.17
CA CYS A 177 -17.13 -0.05 -10.58
C CYS A 177 -16.85 1.44 -10.76
N ASP A 178 -15.86 1.81 -11.57
CA ASP A 178 -15.53 3.21 -11.83
C ASP A 178 -16.73 4.00 -12.37
N GLY A 179 -17.01 5.15 -11.76
CA GLY A 179 -18.16 6.02 -12.07
C GLY A 179 -19.49 5.57 -11.45
N TYR A 180 -19.45 4.62 -10.51
CA TYR A 180 -20.59 4.17 -9.71
C TYR A 180 -20.22 4.13 -8.23
N GLU A 181 -21.18 4.42 -7.36
CA GLU A 181 -21.00 4.25 -5.91
C GLU A 181 -20.82 2.77 -5.58
N SER A 182 -19.77 2.43 -4.85
CA SER A 182 -19.50 1.05 -4.43
C SER A 182 -20.48 0.58 -3.36
N GLU A 183 -20.91 -0.69 -3.42
CA GLU A 183 -21.73 -1.31 -2.39
C GLU A 183 -20.90 -2.30 -1.57
N GLU A 184 -20.90 -2.14 -0.24
CA GLU A 184 -20.20 -3.00 0.70
C GLU A 184 -21.13 -3.50 1.81
N GLY A 185 -20.86 -4.69 2.34
CA GLY A 185 -21.70 -5.26 3.38
C GLY A 185 -21.25 -6.61 3.90
N MET A 186 -22.09 -7.23 4.72
CA MET A 186 -21.85 -8.53 5.32
C MET A 186 -22.92 -9.53 4.88
N VAL A 187 -22.51 -10.73 4.52
CA VAL A 187 -23.39 -11.85 4.21
C VAL A 187 -23.15 -13.01 5.17
N LYS A 188 -24.22 -13.54 5.75
CA LYS A 188 -24.15 -14.70 6.64
C LYS A 188 -24.55 -15.96 5.90
N LEU A 189 -23.58 -16.82 5.61
CA LEU A 189 -23.79 -18.14 5.03
C LEU A 189 -24.33 -19.09 6.10
N LYS A 190 -25.37 -19.86 5.75
CA LYS A 190 -26.05 -20.82 6.62
C LYS A 190 -25.86 -22.25 6.09
N PRO A 191 -25.99 -23.28 6.94
CA PRO A 191 -25.72 -24.67 6.56
C PRO A 191 -26.64 -25.29 5.49
N THR A 192 -27.83 -24.71 5.28
CA THR A 192 -28.93 -25.38 4.55
C THR A 192 -29.29 -24.74 3.21
N ALA A 193 -28.66 -23.63 2.79
CA ALA A 193 -28.89 -23.06 1.46
C ALA A 193 -27.78 -22.09 0.99
N PRO A 194 -27.46 -22.05 -0.32
CA PRO A 194 -26.59 -21.02 -0.89
C PRO A 194 -27.22 -19.64 -0.73
N SER A 195 -26.38 -18.64 -0.44
CA SER A 195 -26.84 -17.25 -0.33
C SER A 195 -26.73 -16.56 -1.68
N ASN A 196 -27.79 -15.86 -2.07
CA ASN A 196 -27.82 -15.07 -3.31
C ASN A 196 -27.98 -13.60 -2.94
N LEU A 197 -27.06 -12.77 -3.42
CA LEU A 197 -27.15 -11.31 -3.36
C LEU A 197 -27.40 -10.75 -4.75
N GLN A 198 -28.18 -9.67 -4.82
CA GLN A 198 -28.40 -8.91 -6.04
C GLN A 198 -28.10 -7.44 -5.75
N ILE A 199 -27.08 -6.93 -6.42
CA ILE A 199 -26.48 -5.61 -6.18
C ILE A 199 -26.62 -4.79 -7.46
N THR A 200 -27.02 -3.53 -7.36
CA THR A 200 -27.09 -2.63 -8.52
C THR A 200 -26.47 -1.31 -8.11
N LEU A 201 -25.27 -1.04 -8.61
CA LEU A 201 -24.54 0.16 -8.28
C LEU A 201 -25.24 1.36 -8.92
N SER A 202 -25.34 2.44 -8.15
CA SER A 202 -25.90 3.71 -8.62
C SER A 202 -24.79 4.53 -9.28
N LYS A 203 -25.08 5.13 -10.44
CA LYS A 203 -24.13 6.06 -11.07
C LYS A 203 -23.93 7.27 -10.17
N GLU A 204 -22.69 7.68 -10.00
CA GLU A 204 -22.36 8.92 -9.31
C GLU A 204 -22.95 10.10 -10.10
N VAL A 205 -23.75 10.94 -9.43
CA VAL A 205 -24.40 12.08 -10.08
C VAL A 205 -23.41 13.23 -10.16
N ALA A 206 -22.92 13.54 -11.36
CA ALA A 206 -22.15 14.75 -11.60
C ALA A 206 -23.01 15.98 -11.28
N SER A 207 -22.60 16.78 -10.31
CA SER A 207 -23.21 18.07 -9.97
C SER A 207 -22.97 19.07 -11.10
N ALA A 208 -23.89 19.09 -12.06
CA ALA A 208 -23.90 20.03 -13.18
C ALA A 208 -24.25 21.45 -12.70
N SER A 209 -23.33 22.39 -12.92
CA SER A 209 -23.62 23.83 -12.86
C SER A 209 -24.56 24.19 -14.02
N GLN A 210 -25.75 24.67 -13.68
CA GLN A 210 -26.76 25.12 -14.63
C GLN A 210 -26.30 26.39 -15.34
N SER A 211 -26.33 26.38 -16.68
CA SER A 211 -26.43 27.59 -17.49
C SER A 211 -27.64 27.46 -18.41
N SER A 212 -28.56 28.42 -18.31
CA SER A 212 -29.77 28.52 -19.14
C SER A 212 -29.45 29.14 -20.52
N PRO A 213 -30.22 28.84 -21.58
CA PRO A 213 -29.89 29.21 -22.96
C PRO A 213 -30.48 30.56 -23.36
N ALA A 214 -29.70 31.39 -24.06
CA ALA A 214 -30.18 32.57 -24.77
C ALA A 214 -30.40 32.26 -26.25
N ALA A 215 -31.53 32.73 -26.77
CA ALA A 215 -32.14 32.41 -28.05
C ALA A 215 -31.44 33.01 -29.28
N LEU A 216 -31.59 32.32 -30.41
CA LEU A 216 -31.38 32.81 -31.78
C LEU A 216 -32.48 33.79 -32.21
N PRO A 217 -32.23 34.60 -33.26
CA PRO A 217 -32.92 34.30 -34.51
C PRO A 217 -32.03 34.32 -35.77
N GLN A 218 -32.51 33.56 -36.76
CA GLN A 218 -31.97 33.30 -38.11
C GLN A 218 -32.00 34.54 -39.04
N GLN A 219 -31.12 34.57 -40.06
CA GLN A 219 -31.52 34.51 -41.50
C GLN A 219 -30.32 34.48 -42.50
N SER A 220 -30.31 33.43 -43.32
CA SER A 220 -30.23 33.39 -44.81
C SER A 220 -29.06 34.00 -45.64
N GLN A 221 -28.15 33.11 -46.10
CA GLN A 221 -27.80 32.77 -47.51
C GLN A 221 -27.12 33.82 -48.49
N PRO A 222 -26.52 33.42 -49.66
CA PRO A 222 -25.10 33.02 -49.83
C PRO A 222 -24.35 33.71 -51.03
N GLN A 223 -23.09 33.30 -51.27
CA GLN A 223 -22.26 33.33 -52.53
C GLN A 223 -20.96 34.18 -52.58
N GLN A 224 -19.95 33.56 -53.20
CA GLN A 224 -18.50 33.85 -53.36
C GLN A 224 -18.18 34.74 -54.61
N PRO A 225 -16.95 34.83 -55.19
CA PRO A 225 -15.52 34.81 -54.74
C PRO A 225 -14.64 35.94 -55.37
N ILE A 226 -13.29 35.85 -55.20
CA ILE A 226 -12.16 36.44 -55.99
C ILE A 226 -11.70 37.83 -55.46
N GLU A 227 -10.44 38.13 -55.08
CA GLU A 227 -9.18 38.08 -55.85
C GLU A 227 -7.89 38.18 -54.98
N GLN A 228 -6.72 37.97 -55.60
CA GLN A 228 -5.41 37.59 -55.06
C GLN A 228 -4.41 38.74 -54.72
N LYS A 229 -3.64 38.56 -53.62
CA LYS A 229 -2.16 38.81 -53.33
C LYS A 229 -1.46 40.17 -53.71
N PRO A 230 -0.22 40.49 -53.22
CA PRO A 230 0.62 39.88 -52.16
C PRO A 230 1.36 40.84 -51.17
N SER A 231 1.75 40.24 -50.03
CA SER A 231 2.97 40.38 -49.20
C SER A 231 3.71 41.73 -49.01
N VAL A 232 3.88 42.13 -47.74
CA VAL A 232 5.16 42.65 -47.19
C VAL A 232 5.31 42.18 -45.73
N ALA A 233 6.54 41.83 -45.37
CA ALA A 233 6.99 41.25 -44.11
C ALA A 233 6.93 42.20 -42.89
N SER A 234 6.85 41.63 -41.68
CA SER A 234 8.00 41.55 -40.74
C SER A 234 7.62 41.58 -39.25
N VAL A 235 8.39 40.79 -38.50
CA VAL A 235 8.74 40.82 -37.06
C VAL A 235 7.64 40.66 -36.00
N ALA A 236 7.64 39.47 -35.38
CA ALA A 236 7.06 39.22 -34.07
C ALA A 236 8.08 39.48 -32.95
N SER A 237 7.65 40.16 -31.89
CA SER A 237 8.16 40.04 -30.52
C SER A 237 7.06 40.50 -29.57
N PRO A 238 6.60 39.67 -28.62
CA PRO A 238 5.56 40.08 -27.68
C PRO A 238 6.15 40.79 -26.46
N THR A 239 5.52 41.91 -26.11
CA THR A 239 5.70 42.65 -24.87
C THR A 239 5.06 41.89 -23.70
N THR A 240 5.80 41.89 -22.60
CA THR A 240 5.45 41.51 -21.23
C THR A 240 4.12 42.07 -20.74
N MET A 241 3.34 41.26 -20.02
CA MET A 241 2.43 41.74 -18.98
C MET A 241 2.60 40.88 -17.71
N SER A 242 3.07 41.56 -16.67
CA SER A 242 3.04 41.15 -15.26
C SER A 242 1.61 41.29 -14.72
N PHE A 243 1.22 40.46 -13.75
CA PHE A 243 0.36 40.74 -12.57
C PHE A 243 0.24 39.39 -11.82
N SER A 244 0.88 39.22 -10.66
CA SER A 244 0.44 39.59 -9.31
C SER A 244 -0.20 38.42 -8.55
N SER A 245 0.21 38.38 -7.29
CA SER A 245 0.03 37.38 -6.25
C SER A 245 -1.39 37.18 -5.74
N ASN A 246 -1.58 36.00 -5.14
CA ASN A 246 -2.67 35.50 -4.31
C ASN A 246 -3.90 34.98 -5.06
N MET A 247 -4.04 33.64 -5.09
CA MET A 247 -5.20 32.98 -4.50
C MET A 247 -4.87 31.53 -4.13
N VAL A 248 -5.11 31.23 -2.86
CA VAL A 248 -5.37 29.88 -2.35
C VAL A 248 -6.61 29.36 -3.08
N GLY A 249 -6.46 28.22 -3.74
CA GLY A 249 -7.54 27.49 -4.40
C GLY A 249 -7.34 26.01 -4.12
N SER A 250 -7.95 25.54 -3.04
CA SER A 250 -8.14 24.13 -2.72
C SER A 250 -8.99 23.47 -3.81
N SER A 251 -8.38 22.60 -4.60
CA SER A 251 -9.06 21.63 -5.48
C SER A 251 -8.81 20.23 -4.93
N GLU A 252 -9.81 19.35 -4.99
CA GLU A 252 -9.81 17.97 -4.48
C GLU A 252 -8.69 17.07 -5.07
N SER A 253 -7.45 17.32 -4.64
CA SER A 253 -6.20 16.69 -5.08
C SER A 253 -5.25 16.58 -3.88
N GLY A 254 -5.72 15.95 -2.79
CA GLY A 254 -4.95 15.85 -1.55
C GLY A 254 -3.71 14.95 -1.62
N SER A 255 -3.51 14.23 -2.73
CA SER A 255 -2.44 13.24 -2.89
C SER A 255 -1.24 13.70 -3.70
N VAL A 256 -1.30 14.76 -4.51
CA VAL A 256 -0.15 15.23 -5.32
C VAL A 256 0.14 16.70 -5.04
N ILE A 257 1.38 17.00 -4.67
CA ILE A 257 1.89 18.37 -4.56
C ILE A 257 2.80 18.69 -5.74
N ILE A 258 2.76 19.93 -6.19
CA ILE A 258 3.60 20.44 -7.28
C ILE A 258 4.61 21.43 -6.68
N ILE A 259 5.90 21.16 -6.87
CA ILE A 259 6.99 22.01 -6.40
C ILE A 259 7.67 22.68 -7.60
N PRO A 260 7.46 23.98 -7.81
CA PRO A 260 8.16 24.72 -8.85
C PRO A 260 9.67 24.75 -8.61
N VAL A 261 10.46 24.54 -9.66
CA VAL A 261 11.93 24.61 -9.59
C VAL A 261 12.44 25.83 -10.34
N LYS A 262 12.39 25.80 -11.68
CA LYS A 262 12.86 26.89 -12.56
C LYS A 262 12.37 26.68 -13.99
N ASN A 263 12.18 27.77 -14.74
CA ASN A 263 11.82 27.76 -16.17
C ASN A 263 10.61 26.87 -16.51
N GLY A 264 9.58 26.86 -15.65
CA GLY A 264 8.38 26.04 -15.84
C GLY A 264 8.55 24.55 -15.54
N ILE A 265 9.74 24.09 -15.14
CA ILE A 265 9.94 22.72 -14.63
C ILE A 265 9.47 22.63 -13.19
N ASN A 266 8.58 21.68 -12.95
CA ASN A 266 8.01 21.36 -11.65
C ASN A 266 8.36 19.92 -11.26
N ILE A 267 8.33 19.65 -9.96
CA ILE A 267 8.39 18.30 -9.40
C ILE A 267 7.00 17.96 -8.87
N GLU A 268 6.38 16.93 -9.43
CA GLU A 268 5.15 16.33 -8.89
C GLU A 268 5.53 15.27 -7.85
N MET A 269 4.99 15.39 -6.64
CA MET A 269 5.26 14.47 -5.55
C MET A 269 3.95 13.89 -5.02
N VAL A 270 3.86 12.57 -4.93
CA VAL A 270 2.71 11.81 -4.44
C VAL A 270 2.86 11.59 -2.93
N LYS A 271 1.83 11.92 -2.16
CA LYS A 271 1.73 11.61 -0.72
C LYS A 271 1.60 10.11 -0.54
N VAL A 272 2.49 9.57 0.27
CA VAL A 272 2.43 8.20 0.77
C VAL A 272 2.13 8.28 2.26
N GLU A 273 0.97 7.74 2.64
CA GLU A 273 0.54 7.71 4.04
C GLU A 273 1.38 6.72 4.85
N ALA A 274 1.62 7.04 6.12
CA ALA A 274 2.24 6.14 7.06
C ALA A 274 1.50 4.79 7.12
N GLY A 275 2.23 3.73 7.42
CA GLY A 275 1.66 2.39 7.49
C GLY A 275 2.69 1.30 7.76
N SER A 276 2.20 0.07 7.84
CA SER A 276 3.06 -1.10 7.99
C SER A 276 2.88 -2.06 6.83
N PHE A 277 3.96 -2.70 6.41
CA PHE A 277 3.92 -3.73 5.37
C PHE A 277 4.93 -4.84 5.64
N ASN A 278 4.77 -5.93 4.91
CA ASN A 278 5.74 -7.02 4.87
C ASN A 278 6.75 -6.71 3.76
N MET A 279 7.96 -6.35 4.14
CA MET A 279 9.06 -6.03 3.24
C MET A 279 9.83 -7.30 2.86
N GLY A 280 10.28 -7.37 1.61
CA GLY A 280 10.91 -8.56 1.04
C GLY A 280 9.94 -9.45 0.25
N ALA A 281 10.42 -10.57 -0.25
CA ALA A 281 9.66 -11.44 -1.15
C ALA A 281 8.51 -12.17 -0.43
N THR A 282 7.28 -11.67 -0.56
CA THR A 282 6.09 -12.27 0.06
C THR A 282 5.69 -13.58 -0.63
N PRO A 283 4.86 -14.44 -0.01
CA PRO A 283 4.49 -15.75 -0.58
C PRO A 283 3.83 -15.69 -1.96
N GLU A 284 3.25 -14.54 -2.32
CA GLU A 284 2.62 -14.30 -3.62
C GLU A 284 3.65 -14.03 -4.73
N MET A 285 4.90 -13.71 -4.39
CA MET A 285 5.95 -13.37 -5.34
C MET A 285 6.67 -14.63 -5.83
N GLU A 286 6.76 -14.77 -7.14
CA GLU A 286 7.37 -15.93 -7.78
C GLU A 286 8.90 -15.80 -7.85
N ASN A 287 9.60 -16.91 -7.64
CA ASN A 287 11.05 -17.06 -7.82
C ASN A 287 11.92 -15.97 -7.15
N PRO A 288 11.79 -15.74 -5.83
CA PRO A 288 12.55 -14.70 -5.16
C PRO A 288 14.03 -15.05 -4.99
N ASN A 289 14.89 -14.04 -5.16
CA ASN A 289 16.30 -14.13 -4.84
C ASN A 289 16.51 -14.24 -3.32
N GLU A 290 17.67 -14.74 -2.92
CA GLU A 290 18.00 -14.94 -1.50
C GLU A 290 18.11 -13.62 -0.73
N ASP A 291 18.56 -12.54 -1.37
CA ASP A 291 18.71 -11.23 -0.74
C ASP A 291 17.39 -10.48 -0.53
N GLU A 292 16.28 -10.99 -1.08
CA GLU A 292 14.92 -10.54 -0.85
C GLU A 292 14.29 -11.16 0.41
N LYS A 293 15.01 -12.08 1.07
CA LYS A 293 14.59 -12.81 2.27
C LYS A 293 15.40 -12.38 3.50
N PRO A 294 14.86 -12.57 4.73
CA PRO A 294 13.49 -12.98 5.01
C PRO A 294 12.48 -11.85 4.79
N VAL A 295 11.22 -12.23 4.61
CA VAL A 295 10.10 -11.30 4.79
C VAL A 295 10.08 -10.84 6.23
N HIS A 296 9.97 -9.54 6.45
CA HIS A 296 9.95 -8.94 7.77
C HIS A 296 9.00 -7.75 7.80
N ARG A 297 8.48 -7.44 8.99
CA ARG A 297 7.50 -6.37 9.14
C ARG A 297 8.19 -5.02 9.29
N VAL A 298 7.87 -4.08 8.42
CA VAL A 298 8.35 -2.69 8.52
C VAL A 298 7.18 -1.77 8.80
N THR A 299 7.39 -0.80 9.69
CA THR A 299 6.44 0.29 9.98
C THR A 299 7.07 1.63 9.64
N LEU A 300 6.46 2.36 8.72
CA LEU A 300 6.78 3.75 8.42
C LEU A 300 5.81 4.63 9.22
N THR A 301 6.31 5.44 10.15
CA THR A 301 5.46 6.16 11.12
C THR A 301 5.05 7.54 10.64
N ASN A 302 5.72 8.07 9.62
CA ASN A 302 5.47 9.40 9.09
C ASN A 302 4.99 9.26 7.67
N ASN A 303 4.03 10.12 7.28
CA ASN A 303 3.77 10.32 5.87
C ASN A 303 5.01 10.95 5.23
N TYR A 304 5.13 10.76 3.93
CA TYR A 304 6.14 11.43 3.12
C TYR A 304 5.59 11.62 1.72
N TYR A 305 6.27 12.44 0.93
CA TYR A 305 5.99 12.58 -0.48
C TYR A 305 7.10 11.94 -1.28
N ILE A 306 6.76 11.17 -2.32
CA ILE A 306 7.72 10.56 -3.24
C ILE A 306 7.48 11.08 -4.65
N GLY A 307 8.53 11.25 -5.44
CA GLY A 307 8.41 11.73 -6.82
C GLY A 307 7.47 10.86 -7.61
N LYS A 308 6.49 11.48 -8.29
CA LYS A 308 5.55 10.77 -9.17
C LYS A 308 6.25 10.02 -10.29
N TYR A 309 7.39 10.56 -10.73
CA TYR A 309 8.27 10.05 -11.77
C TYR A 309 9.71 9.96 -11.25
N GLU A 310 10.54 9.19 -11.96
CA GLU A 310 11.99 9.28 -11.88
C GLU A 310 12.46 10.73 -12.19
N VAL A 311 13.60 11.15 -11.66
CA VAL A 311 14.17 12.48 -11.98
C VAL A 311 14.50 12.53 -13.47
N THR A 312 13.88 13.47 -14.19
CA THR A 312 14.09 13.62 -15.62
C THR A 312 15.39 14.32 -15.97
N GLN A 313 15.87 14.12 -17.20
CA GLN A 313 17.06 14.81 -17.71
C GLN A 313 16.88 16.33 -17.73
N ALA A 314 15.68 16.84 -17.98
CA ALA A 314 15.41 18.27 -17.97
C ALA A 314 15.58 18.87 -16.56
N LEU A 315 15.00 18.22 -15.54
CA LEU A 315 15.17 18.63 -14.14
C LEU A 315 16.65 18.57 -13.72
N TRP A 316 17.33 17.48 -14.06
CA TRP A 316 18.76 17.33 -13.79
C TRP A 316 19.60 18.45 -14.41
N LYS A 317 19.39 18.76 -15.70
CA LYS A 317 20.11 19.83 -16.41
C LYS A 317 19.91 21.19 -15.75
N ILE A 318 18.69 21.52 -15.32
CA ILE A 318 18.40 22.80 -14.66
C ILE A 318 19.18 22.94 -13.36
N VAL A 319 19.29 21.88 -12.57
CA VAL A 319 19.94 21.91 -11.26
C VAL A 319 21.47 21.79 -11.37
N MET A 320 21.95 20.95 -12.29
CA MET A 320 23.37 20.58 -12.38
C MET A 320 24.14 21.32 -13.48
N GLY A 321 23.45 21.86 -14.48
CA GLY A 321 24.04 22.55 -15.62
C GLY A 321 24.58 21.63 -16.72
N SER A 322 24.43 20.32 -16.60
CA SER A 322 24.90 19.33 -17.58
C SER A 322 24.01 18.09 -17.60
N ASN A 323 24.15 17.22 -18.61
CA ASN A 323 23.39 15.97 -18.73
C ASN A 323 24.32 14.77 -18.98
N PRO A 324 24.56 13.91 -17.97
CA PRO A 324 25.49 12.78 -18.09
C PRO A 324 24.90 11.57 -18.82
N SER A 325 23.58 11.53 -19.04
CA SER A 325 22.86 10.35 -19.53
C SER A 325 23.35 9.87 -20.89
N ASN A 326 23.42 8.56 -21.11
CA ASN A 326 23.65 7.96 -22.41
C ASN A 326 22.54 8.31 -23.42
N SER A 327 21.29 8.01 -23.06
CA SER A 327 20.11 8.33 -23.87
C SER A 327 19.79 9.82 -23.70
N LYS A 328 19.31 10.48 -24.76
CA LYS A 328 19.00 11.91 -24.72
C LYS A 328 17.53 12.17 -24.95
N GLY A 329 16.90 12.89 -24.03
CA GLY A 329 15.54 13.39 -24.15
C GLY A 329 15.10 14.01 -22.83
N ASP A 330 14.43 15.16 -22.89
CA ASP A 330 14.12 15.97 -21.70
C ASP A 330 13.21 15.25 -20.71
N ASN A 331 12.29 14.42 -21.20
CA ASN A 331 11.36 13.62 -20.39
C ASN A 331 11.87 12.19 -20.12
N LEU A 332 13.07 11.83 -20.55
CA LEU A 332 13.70 10.57 -20.15
C LEU A 332 14.21 10.69 -18.72
N PRO A 333 14.31 9.59 -17.96
CA PRO A 333 15.02 9.59 -16.69
C PRO A 333 16.49 9.96 -16.90
N VAL A 334 17.06 10.65 -15.92
CA VAL A 334 18.50 10.84 -15.86
C VAL A 334 19.17 9.53 -15.42
N GLU A 335 20.10 9.05 -16.23
CA GLU A 335 21.00 7.93 -15.91
C GLU A 335 22.48 8.31 -16.04
N LYS A 336 23.39 7.38 -15.76
CA LYS A 336 24.85 7.59 -15.59
C LYS A 336 25.18 8.56 -14.44
N VAL A 337 24.37 8.51 -13.40
CA VAL A 337 24.54 9.27 -12.17
C VAL A 337 24.93 8.32 -11.03
N SER A 338 25.96 8.68 -10.28
CA SER A 338 26.36 7.94 -9.10
C SER A 338 25.55 8.40 -7.89
N TRP A 339 25.48 7.59 -6.84
CA TRP A 339 24.86 7.99 -5.58
C TRP A 339 25.45 9.32 -5.07
N ASN A 340 26.76 9.51 -5.21
CA ASN A 340 27.43 10.76 -4.86
C ASN A 340 26.98 11.96 -5.72
N ASP A 341 26.68 11.76 -7.00
CA ASP A 341 26.12 12.82 -7.84
C ASP A 341 24.68 13.13 -7.45
N CYS A 342 23.89 12.11 -7.09
CA CYS A 342 22.52 12.29 -6.59
C CYS A 342 22.51 13.17 -5.34
N GLN A 343 23.43 12.96 -4.39
CA GLN A 343 23.54 13.83 -3.21
C GLN A 343 23.90 15.28 -3.57
N LYS A 344 24.79 15.49 -4.55
CA LYS A 344 25.13 16.85 -5.05
C LYS A 344 23.94 17.51 -5.72
N PHE A 345 23.20 16.76 -6.55
CA PHE A 345 21.96 17.21 -7.19
C PHE A 345 20.93 17.62 -6.14
N ILE A 346 20.66 16.76 -5.16
CA ILE A 346 19.72 17.02 -4.05
C ILE A 346 20.14 18.27 -3.26
N SER A 347 21.43 18.40 -2.92
CA SER A 347 21.92 19.59 -2.20
C SER A 347 21.69 20.88 -2.97
N LYS A 348 21.95 20.88 -4.29
CA LYS A 348 21.67 22.05 -5.14
C LYS A 348 20.17 22.30 -5.29
N LEU A 349 19.37 21.27 -5.48
CA LEU A 349 17.91 21.37 -5.60
C LEU A 349 17.30 21.96 -4.32
N ASN A 350 17.74 21.51 -3.14
CA ASN A 350 17.30 22.04 -1.85
C ASN A 350 17.66 23.52 -1.69
N LYS A 351 18.86 23.94 -2.13
CA LYS A 351 19.25 25.36 -2.15
C LYS A 351 18.38 26.20 -3.11
N LEU A 352 17.99 25.63 -4.24
CA LEU A 352 17.17 26.32 -5.24
C LEU A 352 15.70 26.47 -4.80
N THR A 353 15.16 25.47 -4.09
CA THR A 353 13.72 25.39 -3.78
C THR A 353 13.38 25.72 -2.33
N GLY A 354 14.37 25.76 -1.43
CA GLY A 354 14.15 25.87 0.01
C GLY A 354 13.46 24.65 0.63
N LYS A 355 13.43 23.51 -0.07
CA LYS A 355 12.86 22.24 0.39
C LYS A 355 13.95 21.29 0.91
N SER A 356 13.51 20.19 1.52
CA SER A 356 14.37 19.16 2.11
C SER A 356 14.23 17.84 1.37
N PHE A 357 14.50 17.83 0.07
CA PHE A 357 14.54 16.60 -0.71
C PHE A 357 15.68 15.68 -0.26
N ARG A 358 15.48 14.38 -0.48
CA ARG A 358 16.44 13.30 -0.24
C ARG A 358 16.17 12.11 -1.17
N LEU A 359 17.05 11.12 -1.13
CA LEU A 359 16.72 9.80 -1.68
C LEU A 359 15.72 9.08 -0.73
N PRO A 360 14.87 8.18 -1.25
CA PRO A 360 14.05 7.31 -0.43
C PRO A 360 14.93 6.39 0.42
N THR A 361 14.44 6.00 1.60
CA THR A 361 14.97 4.77 2.19
C THR A 361 14.53 3.56 1.34
N GLU A 362 15.23 2.43 1.45
CA GLU A 362 14.83 1.20 0.75
C GLU A 362 13.40 0.78 1.12
N ALA A 363 13.04 0.94 2.40
CA ALA A 363 11.71 0.62 2.89
C ALA A 363 10.63 1.57 2.38
N GLU A 364 10.91 2.88 2.32
CA GLU A 364 9.99 3.85 1.70
C GLU A 364 9.78 3.54 0.23
N TRP A 365 10.87 3.24 -0.49
CA TRP A 365 10.79 2.89 -1.90
C TRP A 365 9.91 1.66 -2.11
N GLU A 366 10.14 0.57 -1.37
CA GLU A 366 9.37 -0.67 -1.53
C GLU A 366 7.91 -0.49 -1.13
N TYR A 367 7.64 0.22 -0.03
CA TYR A 367 6.28 0.50 0.42
C TYR A 367 5.50 1.29 -0.63
N ALA A 368 6.11 2.34 -1.19
CA ALA A 368 5.52 3.13 -2.26
C ALA A 368 5.34 2.30 -3.54
N ALA A 369 6.32 1.48 -3.92
CA ALA A 369 6.26 0.59 -5.09
C ALA A 369 5.12 -0.43 -4.98
N ARG A 370 4.83 -0.90 -3.77
CA ARG A 370 3.72 -1.84 -3.54
C ARG A 370 2.34 -1.19 -3.57
N GLY A 371 2.23 0.14 -3.59
CA GLY A 371 0.95 0.86 -3.51
C GLY A 371 0.60 1.33 -2.08
N GLY A 372 1.53 1.25 -1.13
CA GLY A 372 1.31 1.68 0.26
C GLY A 372 0.10 1.00 0.92
N ASN A 373 -0.75 1.79 1.60
CA ASN A 373 -2.00 1.29 2.19
C ASN A 373 -3.05 0.84 1.14
N LYS A 374 -2.84 1.13 -0.14
CA LYS A 374 -3.70 0.69 -1.25
C LYS A 374 -3.15 -0.53 -1.99
N SER A 375 -2.13 -1.18 -1.44
CA SER A 375 -1.46 -2.30 -2.12
C SER A 375 -2.44 -3.41 -2.48
N CYS A 376 -2.41 -3.82 -3.74
CA CYS A 376 -3.16 -4.99 -4.22
C CYS A 376 -2.32 -6.28 -4.23
N GLY A 377 -1.12 -6.29 -3.62
CA GLY A 377 -0.28 -7.49 -3.51
C GLY A 377 0.34 -7.95 -4.84
N TYR A 378 0.46 -7.05 -5.81
CA TYR A 378 1.03 -7.37 -7.11
C TYR A 378 2.54 -7.65 -7.07
N GLN A 379 3.01 -8.46 -8.00
CA GLN A 379 4.41 -8.77 -8.21
C GLN A 379 5.21 -7.56 -8.69
N TYR A 380 4.60 -6.75 -9.56
CA TYR A 380 5.15 -5.49 -10.07
C TYR A 380 4.33 -4.31 -9.55
N SER A 381 4.90 -3.11 -9.63
CA SER A 381 4.22 -1.91 -9.13
C SER A 381 2.98 -1.59 -9.99
N GLY A 382 1.80 -1.92 -9.49
CA GLY A 382 0.51 -1.66 -10.13
C GLY A 382 -0.08 -2.79 -10.99
N SER A 383 0.63 -3.89 -11.25
CA SER A 383 0.10 -5.02 -12.06
C SER A 383 0.89 -6.31 -11.84
N ASN A 384 0.26 -7.47 -12.09
CA ASN A 384 0.97 -8.75 -12.25
C ASN A 384 1.48 -8.97 -13.69
N THR A 385 1.05 -8.13 -14.63
CA THR A 385 1.50 -8.17 -16.03
C THR A 385 2.54 -7.07 -16.25
N ILE A 386 3.83 -7.46 -16.29
CA ILE A 386 4.95 -6.51 -16.37
C ILE A 386 4.84 -5.53 -17.55
N GLY A 387 4.28 -5.97 -18.69
CA GLY A 387 4.14 -5.15 -19.88
C GLY A 387 3.27 -3.90 -19.70
N ASP A 388 2.35 -3.92 -18.72
CA ASP A 388 1.44 -2.80 -18.43
C ASP A 388 2.14 -1.66 -17.70
N VAL A 389 3.09 -2.02 -16.84
CA VAL A 389 3.69 -1.09 -15.84
C VAL A 389 5.16 -0.78 -16.10
N ALA A 390 5.85 -1.52 -16.97
CA ALA A 390 7.30 -1.43 -17.08
C ALA A 390 7.84 -1.33 -18.51
N TRP A 391 8.94 -0.59 -18.62
CA TRP A 391 9.92 -0.75 -19.70
C TRP A 391 11.05 -1.66 -19.22
N TYR A 392 11.14 -2.86 -19.76
CA TYR A 392 12.12 -3.90 -19.38
C TYR A 392 12.70 -4.55 -20.64
N ASP A 393 13.63 -5.50 -20.48
CA ASP A 393 14.35 -6.08 -21.63
C ASP A 393 13.42 -6.57 -22.76
N GLY A 394 12.29 -7.17 -22.39
CA GLY A 394 11.33 -7.73 -23.35
C GLY A 394 10.53 -6.70 -24.17
N ASN A 395 10.52 -5.42 -23.82
CA ASN A 395 9.74 -4.40 -24.54
C ASN A 395 10.40 -3.03 -24.72
N SER A 396 11.57 -2.79 -24.12
CA SER A 396 12.20 -1.46 -24.10
C SER A 396 12.88 -1.10 -25.42
N GLY A 397 13.23 -2.08 -26.26
CA GLY A 397 14.11 -1.83 -27.40
C GLY A 397 15.50 -1.37 -26.99
N SER A 398 15.99 -1.89 -25.85
CA SER A 398 17.33 -1.66 -25.30
C SER A 398 17.65 -0.19 -24.99
N LYS A 399 16.66 0.56 -24.47
CA LYS A 399 16.82 1.97 -24.08
C LYS A 399 15.81 2.41 -23.03
N THR A 400 16.11 3.52 -22.37
CA THR A 400 15.18 4.27 -21.52
C THR A 400 14.04 4.88 -22.33
N HIS A 401 12.88 5.04 -21.70
CA HIS A 401 11.70 5.70 -22.28
C HIS A 401 11.29 6.91 -21.45
N ALA A 402 10.40 7.73 -22.01
CA ALA A 402 9.88 8.88 -21.28
C ALA A 402 9.12 8.40 -20.04
N VAL A 403 9.33 9.09 -18.92
CA VAL A 403 8.66 8.77 -17.66
C VAL A 403 7.15 8.89 -17.81
N GLY A 404 6.40 8.06 -17.09
CA GLY A 404 4.94 8.13 -17.04
C GLY A 404 4.21 7.61 -18.27
N THR A 405 4.88 6.80 -19.09
CA THR A 405 4.30 6.24 -20.33
C THR A 405 3.71 4.84 -20.17
N LYS A 406 3.89 4.23 -18.99
CA LYS A 406 3.25 2.98 -18.55
C LYS A 406 2.16 3.28 -17.51
N GLN A 407 1.42 2.26 -17.10
CA GLN A 407 0.42 2.41 -16.05
C GLN A 407 1.09 2.71 -14.70
N PRO A 408 0.53 3.61 -13.87
CA PRO A 408 1.01 3.83 -12.52
C PRO A 408 0.53 2.73 -11.57
N ASN A 409 1.09 2.72 -10.36
CA ASN A 409 0.57 1.91 -9.26
C ASN A 409 -0.66 2.54 -8.58
N GLU A 410 -1.16 1.89 -7.53
CA GLU A 410 -2.38 2.24 -6.79
C GLU A 410 -2.32 3.62 -6.11
N LEU A 411 -1.13 4.20 -5.98
CA LEU A 411 -0.90 5.56 -5.47
C LEU A 411 -0.79 6.61 -6.59
N GLY A 412 -0.73 6.19 -7.86
CA GLY A 412 -0.48 7.08 -8.99
C GLY A 412 1.01 7.34 -9.26
N ILE A 413 1.91 6.49 -8.76
CA ILE A 413 3.35 6.61 -8.97
C ILE A 413 3.75 5.74 -10.17
N TYR A 414 4.51 6.32 -11.09
CA TYR A 414 4.91 5.68 -12.34
C TYR A 414 6.34 5.13 -12.28
N ASP A 415 6.62 4.16 -13.13
CA ASP A 415 7.98 3.63 -13.40
C ASP A 415 8.69 3.09 -12.15
N MET A 416 7.94 2.66 -11.12
CA MET A 416 8.48 1.93 -9.97
C MET A 416 8.81 0.46 -10.34
N THR A 417 8.70 0.10 -11.62
CA THR A 417 9.07 -1.18 -12.22
C THR A 417 9.62 -0.88 -13.62
N GLY A 418 10.88 -1.25 -13.89
CA GLY A 418 11.55 -1.02 -15.17
C GLY A 418 12.10 0.41 -15.33
N ASN A 419 12.25 0.83 -16.58
CA ASN A 419 12.92 2.06 -17.03
C ASN A 419 14.36 2.20 -16.49
N VAL A 420 14.60 2.79 -15.32
CA VAL A 420 15.91 2.75 -14.67
C VAL A 420 15.83 2.24 -13.24
N LEU A 421 16.89 1.56 -12.80
CA LEU A 421 17.09 1.29 -11.37
C LEU A 421 17.21 2.61 -10.63
N GLU A 422 16.75 2.64 -9.38
CA GLU A 422 16.73 3.86 -8.57
C GLU A 422 17.64 3.71 -7.34
N TRP A 423 18.53 4.69 -7.15
CA TRP A 423 19.34 4.78 -5.93
C TRP A 423 18.48 5.02 -4.69
N CYS A 424 18.69 4.21 -3.65
CA CYS A 424 18.16 4.45 -2.30
C CYS A 424 19.24 5.04 -1.38
N GLN A 425 18.80 5.61 -0.24
CA GLN A 425 19.68 6.17 0.77
C GLN A 425 20.52 5.09 1.49
N ASP A 426 19.94 3.92 1.66
CA ASP A 426 20.42 2.82 2.48
C ASP A 426 21.74 2.24 2.00
N ARG A 427 22.53 1.76 2.97
CA ARG A 427 23.60 0.81 2.67
C ARG A 427 22.99 -0.59 2.53
N HIS A 428 23.48 -1.33 1.56
CA HIS A 428 23.00 -2.67 1.29
C HIS A 428 23.53 -3.66 2.35
N ASP A 429 22.62 -4.46 2.86
CA ASP A 429 22.87 -5.56 3.80
C ASP A 429 21.71 -6.55 3.72
N SER A 430 21.88 -7.73 4.31
CA SER A 430 20.85 -8.76 4.43
C SER A 430 19.70 -8.27 5.30
N TYR A 431 18.48 -8.70 4.98
CA TYR A 431 17.34 -8.43 5.84
C TYR A 431 17.43 -9.22 7.15
N SER A 432 16.91 -8.61 8.22
CA SER A 432 16.65 -9.29 9.50
C SER A 432 15.18 -9.70 9.53
N SER A 433 14.86 -10.83 10.15
CA SER A 433 13.47 -11.25 10.38
C SER A 433 12.75 -10.39 11.42
N SER A 434 13.48 -9.60 12.21
CA SER A 434 12.93 -8.75 13.25
C SER A 434 12.08 -7.60 12.67
N PRO A 435 10.94 -7.26 13.29
CA PRO A 435 10.19 -6.08 12.92
C PRO A 435 11.02 -4.80 13.06
N GLN A 436 10.86 -3.86 12.12
CA GLN A 436 11.59 -2.60 12.09
C GLN A 436 10.64 -1.40 12.00
N THR A 437 11.07 -0.26 12.53
CA THR A 437 10.36 1.02 12.44
C THR A 437 11.27 2.05 11.77
N ASN A 438 10.82 2.63 10.66
CA ASN A 438 11.59 3.56 9.82
C ASN A 438 13.04 3.11 9.56
N PRO A 439 13.29 1.89 9.05
CA PRO A 439 14.66 1.42 8.83
C PRO A 439 15.38 2.32 7.81
N THR A 440 16.67 2.53 8.06
CA THR A 440 17.57 3.34 7.21
C THR A 440 18.76 2.52 6.70
N GLY A 441 18.62 1.20 6.70
CA GLY A 441 19.62 0.25 6.27
C GLY A 441 20.79 0.12 7.25
N ALA A 442 21.86 -0.53 6.80
CA ALA A 442 23.02 -0.81 7.64
C ALA A 442 23.84 0.45 7.99
N VAL A 443 24.42 0.43 9.19
CA VAL A 443 25.27 1.54 9.71
C VAL A 443 26.55 1.67 8.88
N SER A 444 27.08 0.55 8.39
CA SER A 444 28.31 0.46 7.59
C SER A 444 28.09 -0.40 6.34
N GLY A 445 29.07 -0.39 5.41
CA GLY A 445 28.96 -1.09 4.14
C GLY A 445 29.46 -0.26 2.95
N SER A 446 29.98 -0.96 1.93
CA SER A 446 30.59 -0.36 0.73
C SER A 446 29.60 -0.12 -0.41
N PHE A 447 28.41 -0.72 -0.33
CA PHE A 447 27.40 -0.70 -1.38
C PHE A 447 26.14 0.04 -0.92
N ARG A 448 25.49 0.72 -1.86
CA ARG A 448 24.19 1.37 -1.70
C ARG A 448 23.13 0.55 -2.42
N VAL A 449 21.92 0.58 -1.88
CA VAL A 449 20.78 -0.16 -2.42
C VAL A 449 20.28 0.45 -3.74
N LEU A 450 19.89 -0.42 -4.66
CA LEU A 450 19.20 -0.15 -5.92
C LEU A 450 17.85 -0.89 -5.94
N ARG A 451 16.81 -0.27 -6.48
CA ARG A 451 15.47 -0.89 -6.60
C ARG A 451 14.82 -0.61 -7.96
N GLY A 452 13.84 -1.42 -8.35
CA GLY A 452 12.95 -1.14 -9.49
C GLY A 452 13.18 -1.94 -10.78
N GLY A 453 14.33 -2.59 -10.98
CA GLY A 453 14.71 -3.12 -12.29
C GLY A 453 15.02 -2.01 -13.29
N CYS A 454 15.23 -2.36 -14.57
CA CYS A 454 15.53 -1.36 -15.61
C CYS A 454 15.17 -1.86 -17.02
N TRP A 455 15.33 -0.99 -18.01
CA TRP A 455 15.05 -1.27 -19.42
C TRP A 455 15.80 -2.48 -19.99
N GLY A 456 16.93 -2.88 -19.41
CA GLY A 456 17.82 -3.92 -19.93
C GLY A 456 17.90 -5.18 -19.08
N ILE A 457 16.97 -5.37 -18.14
CA ILE A 457 16.93 -6.56 -17.27
C ILE A 457 15.66 -7.37 -17.51
N SER A 458 15.74 -8.69 -17.31
CA SER A 458 14.61 -9.60 -17.47
C SER A 458 13.51 -9.33 -16.44
N ALA A 459 12.29 -9.74 -16.76
CA ALA A 459 11.10 -9.48 -15.96
C ALA A 459 11.19 -10.00 -14.50
N GLU A 460 11.99 -11.03 -14.25
CA GLU A 460 12.18 -11.62 -12.92
C GLU A 460 12.89 -10.68 -11.93
N TYR A 461 13.69 -9.72 -12.44
CA TYR A 461 14.43 -8.75 -11.61
C TYR A 461 13.74 -7.38 -11.50
N CYS A 462 12.53 -7.25 -12.06
CA CYS A 462 11.74 -6.03 -11.96
C CYS A 462 10.71 -6.07 -10.82
N ARG A 463 10.63 -7.18 -10.07
CA ARG A 463 9.66 -7.34 -8.97
C ARG A 463 9.84 -6.26 -7.91
N SER A 464 8.75 -5.83 -7.27
CA SER A 464 8.79 -4.77 -6.24
C SER A 464 9.72 -5.14 -5.07
N SER A 465 9.93 -6.43 -4.78
CA SER A 465 10.87 -6.92 -3.76
C SER A 465 12.33 -7.03 -4.23
N CYS A 466 12.59 -7.08 -5.54
CA CYS A 466 13.93 -7.38 -6.07
C CYS A 466 14.92 -6.28 -5.71
N ARG A 467 16.05 -6.68 -5.13
CA ARG A 467 17.08 -5.76 -4.66
C ARG A 467 18.27 -5.81 -5.60
N GLY A 468 18.96 -4.68 -5.71
CA GLY A 468 20.28 -4.60 -6.29
C GLY A 468 21.18 -3.77 -5.38
N SER A 469 22.46 -3.79 -5.66
CA SER A 469 23.39 -2.90 -4.97
C SER A 469 24.56 -2.52 -5.87
N ASN A 470 25.14 -1.36 -5.62
CA ASN A 470 26.34 -0.93 -6.31
C ASN A 470 27.16 0.04 -5.45
N THR A 471 28.44 0.23 -5.78
CA THR A 471 29.29 1.18 -5.04
C THR A 471 28.78 2.60 -5.27
N PRO A 472 28.90 3.52 -4.28
CA PRO A 472 28.32 4.86 -4.38
C PRO A 472 28.94 5.73 -5.49
N GLY A 473 30.07 5.33 -6.07
CA GLY A 473 30.71 6.00 -7.20
C GLY A 473 30.33 5.47 -8.59
N SER A 474 29.64 4.33 -8.66
CA SER A 474 29.27 3.68 -9.92
C SER A 474 28.27 4.52 -10.73
N ARG A 475 28.45 4.55 -12.06
CA ARG A 475 27.59 5.29 -13.00
C ARG A 475 27.20 4.35 -14.13
N ASN A 476 25.96 3.89 -14.14
CA ASN A 476 25.45 2.98 -15.17
C ASN A 476 24.36 3.65 -16.01
N ASN A 477 24.23 3.25 -17.28
CA ASN A 477 23.24 3.78 -18.23
C ASN A 477 21.81 3.27 -18.02
N PHE A 478 21.60 2.55 -16.93
CA PHE A 478 20.31 2.02 -16.50
C PHE A 478 20.00 2.40 -15.05
N LEU A 479 20.73 3.35 -14.48
CA LEU A 479 20.68 3.70 -13.06
C LEU A 479 20.50 5.21 -12.88
N GLY A 480 19.36 5.58 -12.29
CA GLY A 480 18.94 6.93 -11.99
C GLY A 480 18.52 7.11 -10.52
N LEU A 481 17.52 7.95 -10.29
CA LEU A 481 17.04 8.29 -8.95
C LEU A 481 15.60 8.79 -8.97
N ARG A 482 14.96 8.70 -7.80
CA ARG A 482 13.70 9.36 -7.46
C ARG A 482 13.87 10.14 -6.16
N LEU A 483 13.06 11.17 -5.98
CA LEU A 483 13.12 12.05 -4.82
C LEU A 483 12.07 11.66 -3.78
N VAL A 484 12.42 11.86 -2.51
CA VAL A 484 11.48 11.91 -1.39
C VAL A 484 11.57 13.27 -0.70
N LEU A 485 10.44 13.76 -0.19
CA LEU A 485 10.32 14.92 0.67
C LEU A 485 9.54 14.49 1.93
N SER A 486 10.16 14.63 3.10
CA SER A 486 9.46 14.37 4.37
C SER A 486 8.35 15.41 4.60
N GLU A 487 7.22 14.99 5.18
CA GLU A 487 6.14 15.91 5.62
C GLU A 487 6.56 16.75 6.84
#